data_AF-A0AA88WRG2-F1
#
_entry.id   AF-A0AA88WRG2-F1
#
_cell.length_a   1.000
_cell.length_b   1.000
_cell.length_c   1.000
_cell.angle_alpha   90.00
_cell.angle_beta   90.00
_cell.angle_gamma   90.00
#
_symmetry.space_group_name_H-M   'P 1'
#
loop_
_entity.id
_entity.type
_entity.pdbx_description
1 polymer ?
#
loop_
_entity_poly.entity_id
_entity_poly.type
_entity_poly.pdbx_seq_one_letter_code
_entity_poly.pdbx_strand_id
1 'polypeptide(L)'
;MTMNQTLQERVKLHVVNKRILLQFDLGSVFWRWKFDEMGEEVSNLWNFWEQKKFESLVKTNPVSTGKSFLKPALKCLPSQCRETIVNYYFNVYLPRRMSMLTRSGCEIVDTDDEASEDAPCIKGSQKRYQADNHSLNTYKYMKTKTTLLSDRH
;
A
#
# COMPACT_ATOMS: atom_id res chain seq x y z
N MET A 1 30.14 -1.26 -13.52
CA MET A 1 28.80 -1.14 -12.91
C MET A 1 28.28 0.27 -13.18
N THR A 2 27.05 0.41 -13.66
CA THR A 2 26.49 1.73 -14.01
C THR A 2 25.92 2.42 -12.78
N MET A 3 25.92 3.76 -12.74
CA MET A 3 25.45 4.57 -11.61
C MET A 3 23.96 4.30 -11.26
N ASN A 4 23.16 3.82 -12.22
CA ASN A 4 21.77 3.43 -12.00
C ASN A 4 21.63 2.11 -11.23
N GLN A 5 22.55 1.17 -11.44
CA GLN A 5 22.58 -0.10 -10.70
C GLN A 5 22.85 0.13 -9.21
N THR A 6 23.78 1.04 -8.89
CA THR A 6 24.12 1.34 -7.49
C THR A 6 22.99 2.04 -6.75
N LEU A 7 22.23 2.93 -7.41
CA LEU A 7 21.06 3.57 -6.80
C LEU A 7 19.94 2.57 -6.49
N GLN A 8 19.67 1.63 -7.41
CA GLN A 8 18.67 0.58 -7.20
C GLN A 8 19.06 -0.32 -6.02
N GLU A 9 20.34 -0.68 -5.89
CA GLU A 9 20.86 -1.46 -4.75
C GLU A 9 20.66 -0.74 -3.42
N ARG A 10 20.90 0.59 -3.36
CA ARG A 10 20.71 1.36 -2.13
C ARG A 10 19.25 1.45 -1.71
N VAL A 11 18.34 1.59 -2.67
CA VAL A 11 16.89 1.60 -2.37
C VAL A 11 16.46 0.25 -1.81
N LYS A 12 16.86 -0.86 -2.45
CA LYS A 12 16.56 -2.22 -1.95
C LYS A 12 17.10 -2.43 -0.54
N LEU A 13 18.36 -2.07 -0.30
CA LEU A 13 18.97 -2.18 1.03
C LEU A 13 18.22 -1.32 2.07
N HIS A 14 17.81 -0.11 1.70
CA HIS A 14 17.04 0.76 2.59
C HIS A 14 15.70 0.12 2.98
N VAL A 15 14.98 -0.44 2.00
CA VAL A 15 13.69 -1.11 2.23
C VAL A 15 13.88 -2.32 3.15
N VAL A 16 14.87 -3.16 2.89
CA VAL A 16 15.18 -4.34 3.72
C VAL A 16 15.50 -3.92 5.16
N ASN A 17 16.39 -2.93 5.35
CA ASN A 17 16.76 -2.46 6.69
C ASN A 17 15.57 -1.88 7.46
N LYS A 18 14.71 -1.10 6.78
CA LYS A 18 13.50 -0.55 7.40
C LYS A 18 12.49 -1.64 7.76
N ARG A 19 12.37 -2.69 6.95
CA ARG A 19 11.53 -3.86 7.25
C ARG A 19 12.04 -4.62 8.48
N ILE A 20 13.34 -4.86 8.58
CA ILE A 20 13.94 -5.52 9.76
C ILE A 20 13.68 -4.72 11.03
N LEU A 21 13.88 -3.39 10.97
CA LEU A 21 13.60 -2.52 12.10
C LEU A 21 12.10 -2.56 12.48
N LEU A 22 11.21 -2.50 11.50
CA LEU A 22 9.77 -2.61 11.74
C LEU A 22 9.38 -3.94 12.38
N GLN A 23 9.99 -5.04 11.95
CA GLN A 23 9.78 -6.36 12.53
C GLN A 23 10.25 -6.42 13.98
N PHE A 24 11.39 -5.79 14.30
CA PHE A 24 11.89 -5.69 15.66
C PHE A 24 10.96 -4.85 16.56
N ASP A 25 10.53 -3.69 16.07
CA ASP A 25 9.67 -2.76 16.82
C ASP A 25 8.28 -3.34 17.12
N LEU A 26 7.71 -4.09 16.16
CA LEU A 26 6.36 -4.67 16.29
C LEU A 26 6.34 -6.07 16.90
N GLY A 27 7.45 -6.80 16.86
CA GLY A 27 7.52 -8.19 17.32
C GLY A 27 6.48 -9.10 16.66
N SER A 28 5.71 -9.85 17.45
CA SER A 28 4.70 -10.78 16.94
C SER A 28 3.53 -10.10 16.23
N VAL A 29 3.31 -8.81 16.48
CA VAL A 29 2.28 -8.01 15.78
C VAL A 29 2.58 -7.94 14.28
N PHE A 30 3.86 -7.96 13.90
CA PHE A 30 4.30 -7.93 12.50
C PHE A 30 3.60 -8.99 11.64
N TRP A 31 3.63 -10.24 12.11
CA TRP A 31 3.01 -11.39 11.45
C TRP A 31 1.48 -11.36 11.55
N ARG A 32 0.95 -10.94 12.70
CA ARG A 32 -0.50 -10.85 12.91
C ARG A 32 -1.17 -9.83 11.98
N TRP A 33 -0.47 -8.75 11.63
CA TRP A 33 -0.94 -7.77 10.65
C TRP A 33 -0.50 -8.09 9.22
N LYS A 34 0.12 -9.26 9.01
CA LYS A 34 0.57 -9.75 7.70
C LYS A 34 1.54 -8.79 7.00
N PHE A 35 2.39 -8.09 7.75
CA PHE A 35 3.44 -7.24 7.17
C PHE A 35 4.48 -8.07 6.39
N ASP A 36 4.56 -9.36 6.66
CA ASP A 36 5.37 -10.29 5.89
C ASP A 36 4.80 -10.57 4.50
N GLU A 37 3.46 -10.53 4.36
CA GLU A 37 2.71 -10.76 3.14
C GLU A 37 2.37 -9.46 2.38
N MET A 38 3.23 -8.43 2.46
CA MET A 38 3.04 -7.20 1.70
C MET A 38 4.30 -6.61 1.05
N GLY A 39 4.08 -5.70 0.10
CA GLY A 39 5.13 -4.92 -0.53
C GLY A 39 5.96 -5.69 -1.57
N GLU A 40 7.27 -5.41 -1.60
CA GLU A 40 8.20 -5.97 -2.59
C GLU A 40 8.30 -7.49 -2.49
N GLU A 41 8.30 -8.06 -1.29
CA GLU A 41 8.40 -9.51 -1.08
C GLU A 41 7.27 -10.28 -1.76
N VAL A 42 6.02 -9.82 -1.61
CA VAL A 42 4.88 -10.45 -2.29
C VAL A 42 4.90 -10.18 -3.79
N SER A 43 5.35 -9.01 -4.21
CA SER A 43 5.51 -8.75 -5.64
C SER A 43 6.54 -9.69 -6.28
N ASN A 44 7.59 -10.07 -5.58
CA ASN A 44 8.63 -10.96 -6.11
C ASN A 44 8.14 -12.40 -6.30
N LEU A 45 7.09 -12.81 -5.59
CA LEU A 45 6.42 -14.11 -5.78
C LEU A 45 5.62 -14.17 -7.09
N TRP A 46 5.27 -13.01 -7.65
CA TRP A 46 4.51 -12.91 -8.90
C TRP A 46 5.47 -12.63 -10.05
N ASN A 47 5.38 -13.42 -11.12
CA ASN A 47 6.20 -13.16 -12.29
C ASN A 47 5.71 -11.91 -13.04
N PHE A 48 6.60 -11.31 -13.83
CA PHE A 48 6.31 -10.07 -14.56
C PHE A 48 5.03 -10.16 -15.42
N TRP A 49 4.80 -11.30 -16.07
CA TRP A 49 3.63 -11.52 -16.92
C TRP A 49 2.34 -11.59 -16.12
N GLU A 50 2.34 -12.27 -14.96
CA GLU A 50 1.21 -12.33 -14.03
C GLU A 50 0.88 -10.93 -13.50
N GLN A 51 1.89 -10.16 -13.08
CA GLN A 51 1.69 -8.79 -12.61
C GLN A 51 1.07 -7.91 -13.70
N LYS A 52 1.60 -7.97 -14.94
CA LYS A 52 1.06 -7.19 -16.07
C LYS A 52 -0.36 -7.59 -16.44
N LYS A 53 -0.65 -8.89 -16.44
CA LYS A 53 -1.99 -9.41 -16.71
C LYS A 53 -2.98 -8.97 -15.65
N PHE A 54 -2.59 -9.02 -14.37
CA PHE A 54 -3.38 -8.53 -13.26
C PHE A 54 -3.66 -7.03 -13.38
N GLU A 55 -2.63 -6.21 -13.63
CA GLU A 55 -2.78 -4.76 -13.83
C GLU A 55 -3.78 -4.41 -14.94
N SER A 56 -3.70 -5.09 -16.09
CA SER A 56 -4.62 -4.89 -17.21
C SER A 56 -6.06 -5.29 -16.84
N LEU A 57 -6.21 -6.38 -16.10
CA LEU A 57 -7.50 -6.91 -15.70
C LEU A 57 -8.22 -5.99 -14.72
N VAL A 58 -7.52 -5.47 -13.71
CA VAL A 58 -8.10 -4.53 -12.74
C VAL A 58 -8.48 -3.22 -13.43
N LYS A 59 -7.66 -2.71 -14.36
CA LYS A 59 -7.99 -1.50 -15.13
C LYS A 59 -9.22 -1.66 -16.04
N THR A 60 -9.42 -2.84 -16.60
CA THR A 60 -10.58 -3.13 -17.48
C THR A 60 -11.85 -3.50 -16.71
N ASN A 61 -11.74 -3.76 -15.41
CA ASN A 61 -12.86 -4.06 -14.52
C ASN A 61 -12.83 -3.11 -13.33
N PRO A 62 -13.05 -1.81 -13.55
CA PRO A 62 -13.09 -0.86 -12.46
C PRO A 62 -14.27 -1.20 -11.53
N VAL A 63 -14.02 -1.08 -10.23
CA VAL A 63 -14.99 -1.44 -9.19
C VAL A 63 -16.26 -0.57 -9.30
N SER A 64 -16.13 0.67 -9.80
CA SER A 64 -17.25 1.56 -10.15
C SER A 64 -18.24 0.97 -11.15
N THR A 65 -17.85 0.00 -11.98
CA THR A 65 -18.77 -0.70 -12.91
C THR A 65 -19.52 -1.85 -12.21
N GLY A 66 -19.32 -2.06 -10.91
CA GLY A 66 -19.90 -3.17 -10.15
C GLY A 66 -19.40 -4.56 -10.59
N LYS A 67 -18.39 -4.61 -11.45
CA LYS A 67 -17.82 -5.85 -12.00
C LYS A 67 -16.69 -6.33 -11.11
N SER A 68 -16.84 -7.52 -10.56
CA SER A 68 -15.76 -8.16 -9.79
C SER A 68 -14.60 -8.57 -10.71
N PHE A 69 -13.42 -8.00 -10.50
CA PHE A 69 -12.18 -8.41 -11.16
C PHE A 69 -11.71 -9.82 -10.72
N LEU A 70 -12.21 -10.33 -9.59
CA LEU A 70 -11.72 -11.57 -8.98
C LEU A 70 -12.07 -12.81 -9.82
N LYS A 71 -13.28 -12.88 -10.38
CA LYS A 71 -13.71 -14.00 -11.22
C LYS A 71 -12.86 -14.10 -12.51
N PRO A 72 -12.69 -13.02 -13.30
CA PRO A 72 -11.76 -13.03 -14.42
C PRO A 72 -10.32 -13.33 -13.99
N ALA A 73 -9.85 -12.79 -12.86
CA ALA A 73 -8.48 -13.00 -12.39
C ALA A 73 -8.18 -14.49 -12.14
N LEU A 74 -9.09 -15.21 -11.47
CA LEU A 74 -8.96 -16.66 -11.24
C LEU A 74 -8.93 -17.47 -12.55
N LYS A 75 -9.67 -17.04 -13.57
CA LYS A 75 -9.64 -17.68 -14.90
C LYS A 75 -8.34 -17.39 -15.65
N CYS A 76 -7.80 -16.19 -15.48
CA CYS A 76 -6.62 -15.71 -16.20
C CYS A 76 -5.29 -16.10 -15.55
N LEU A 77 -5.28 -16.35 -14.25
CA LEU A 77 -4.10 -16.65 -13.44
C LEU A 77 -4.30 -18.01 -12.74
N PRO A 78 -4.28 -19.14 -13.48
CA PRO A 78 -4.60 -20.45 -12.91
C PRO A 78 -3.58 -20.94 -11.88
N SER A 79 -2.37 -20.37 -11.87
CA SER A 79 -1.32 -20.60 -10.87
C SER A 79 -1.63 -19.96 -9.51
N GLN A 80 -2.57 -19.02 -9.46
CA GLN A 80 -2.84 -18.22 -8.27
C GLN A 80 -4.20 -18.61 -7.67
N CYS A 81 -4.25 -18.79 -6.35
CA CYS A 81 -5.50 -19.02 -5.65
C CYS A 81 -6.21 -17.70 -5.31
N ARG A 82 -7.48 -17.79 -4.90
CA ARG A 82 -8.29 -16.61 -4.55
C ARG A 82 -7.61 -15.74 -3.51
N GLU A 83 -7.02 -16.37 -2.49
CA GLU A 83 -6.33 -15.67 -1.41
C GLU A 83 -5.12 -14.89 -1.93
N THR A 84 -4.26 -15.52 -2.74
CA THR A 84 -3.08 -14.84 -3.31
C THR A 84 -3.46 -13.66 -4.19
N ILE A 85 -4.53 -13.77 -4.98
CA ILE A 85 -5.02 -12.69 -5.84
C ILE A 85 -5.53 -11.51 -5.00
N VAL A 86 -6.33 -11.79 -3.97
CA VAL A 86 -6.85 -10.74 -3.06
C VAL A 86 -5.70 -10.10 -2.28
N ASN A 87 -4.77 -10.91 -1.78
CA ASN A 87 -3.59 -10.44 -1.07
C ASN A 87 -2.76 -9.50 -1.97
N TYR A 88 -2.47 -9.92 -3.21
CA TYR A 88 -1.73 -9.09 -4.17
C TYR A 88 -2.45 -7.77 -4.48
N TYR A 89 -3.77 -7.78 -4.60
CA TYR A 89 -4.56 -6.56 -4.83
C TYR A 89 -4.35 -5.53 -3.71
N PHE A 90 -4.58 -5.92 -2.46
CA PHE A 90 -4.51 -5.01 -1.31
C PHE A 90 -3.09 -4.65 -0.91
N ASN A 91 -2.16 -5.60 -0.99
CA ASN A 91 -0.83 -5.43 -0.42
C ASN A 91 0.27 -5.05 -1.43
N VAL A 92 -0.04 -5.08 -2.73
CA VAL A 92 0.90 -4.67 -3.78
C VAL A 92 0.27 -3.65 -4.73
N TYR A 93 -0.84 -4.01 -5.38
CA TYR A 93 -1.41 -3.18 -6.44
C TYR A 93 -1.97 -1.85 -5.93
N LEU A 94 -2.82 -1.87 -4.88
CA LEU A 94 -3.44 -0.67 -4.32
C LEU A 94 -2.39 0.32 -3.77
N PRO A 95 -1.41 -0.08 -2.94
CA PRO A 95 -0.36 0.82 -2.48
C PRO A 95 0.45 1.45 -3.63
N ARG A 96 0.76 0.67 -4.69
CA ARG A 96 1.44 1.19 -5.89
C ARG A 96 0.60 2.25 -6.59
N ARG A 97 -0.69 1.97 -6.80
CA ARG A 97 -1.65 2.91 -7.41
C ARG A 97 -1.74 4.20 -6.60
N MET A 98 -1.93 4.11 -5.29
CA MET A 98 -2.02 5.27 -4.40
C MET A 98 -0.72 6.10 -4.40
N SER A 99 0.43 5.43 -4.39
CA SER A 99 1.73 6.08 -4.48
C SER A 99 1.92 6.85 -5.80
N MET A 100 1.43 6.30 -6.92
CA MET A 100 1.44 6.98 -8.21
C MET A 100 0.55 8.23 -8.21
N LEU A 101 -0.68 8.11 -7.69
CA LEU A 101 -1.61 9.24 -7.59
C LEU A 101 -1.03 10.35 -6.70
N THR A 102 -0.50 9.99 -5.54
CA THR A 102 0.14 10.94 -4.60
C THR A 102 1.31 11.68 -5.26
N ARG A 103 2.20 10.97 -5.97
CA ARG A 103 3.32 11.61 -6.69
C ARG A 103 2.89 12.49 -7.86
N SER A 104 1.74 12.20 -8.47
CA SER A 104 1.20 13.00 -9.58
C SER A 104 0.59 14.34 -9.14
N GLY A 105 0.53 14.60 -7.83
CA GLY A 105 -0.09 15.81 -7.28
C GLY A 105 -1.61 15.82 -7.41
N CYS A 106 -2.21 14.64 -7.62
CA CYS A 106 -3.65 14.48 -7.63
C CYS A 106 -4.16 14.57 -6.19
N GLU A 107 -5.20 15.37 -5.96
CA GLU A 107 -5.92 15.35 -4.69
C GLU A 107 -6.50 13.95 -4.48
N ILE A 108 -6.18 13.36 -3.32
CA ILE A 108 -6.70 12.05 -2.93
C ILE A 108 -8.17 12.29 -2.59
N VAL A 109 -9.06 12.08 -3.55
CA VAL A 109 -10.50 12.02 -3.29
C VAL A 109 -10.72 10.98 -2.21
N ASP A 110 -11.48 11.35 -1.17
CA ASP A 110 -11.78 10.55 0.00
C ASP A 110 -12.26 9.16 -0.45
N THR A 111 -11.40 8.15 -0.31
CA THR A 111 -11.57 6.81 -0.90
C THR A 111 -12.52 5.94 -0.06
N ASP A 112 -13.48 6.55 0.63
CA ASP A 112 -14.69 5.84 1.08
C ASP A 112 -15.77 5.87 -0.03
N ASP A 113 -15.66 6.80 -1.00
CA ASP A 113 -16.51 6.83 -2.19
C ASP A 113 -15.70 6.55 -3.47
N GLU A 114 -15.98 5.39 -4.05
CA GLU A 114 -15.40 4.78 -5.25
C GLU A 114 -15.64 5.64 -6.52
N ALA A 115 -14.94 6.77 -6.65
CA ALA A 115 -15.04 7.62 -7.83
C ALA A 115 -14.12 7.16 -8.97
N SER A 116 -14.72 7.10 -10.16
CA SER A 116 -14.26 6.58 -11.45
C SER A 116 -12.86 6.98 -11.95
N GLU A 117 -12.33 6.21 -12.91
CA GLU A 117 -11.10 6.54 -13.67
C GLU A 117 -11.26 7.72 -14.66
N ASP A 118 -12.35 8.48 -14.59
CA ASP A 118 -12.59 9.66 -15.44
C ASP A 118 -12.73 10.96 -14.64
N ALA A 119 -12.45 10.96 -13.33
CA ALA A 119 -12.29 12.22 -12.62
C ALA A 119 -11.01 12.91 -13.16
N PRO A 120 -11.10 14.12 -13.76
CA PRO A 120 -9.92 14.85 -14.17
C PRO A 120 -9.01 14.96 -12.95
N CYS A 121 -7.73 14.61 -13.10
CA CYS A 121 -6.73 14.95 -12.10
C CYS A 121 -6.85 16.46 -11.82
N ILE A 122 -7.50 16.82 -10.72
CA ILE A 122 -7.52 18.20 -10.26
C ILE A 122 -6.12 18.42 -9.72
N LYS A 123 -5.26 18.96 -10.58
CA LYS A 123 -3.91 19.35 -10.21
C LYS A 123 -4.05 20.45 -9.16
N GLY A 124 -3.97 20.07 -7.89
CA GLY A 124 -3.80 21.02 -6.82
C GLY A 124 -2.54 21.83 -7.12
N SER A 125 -2.67 23.15 -7.26
CA SER A 125 -1.51 24.02 -7.40
C SER A 125 -0.68 23.91 -6.13
N GLN A 126 0.38 23.10 -6.15
CA GLN A 126 1.28 22.95 -5.01
C GLN A 126 2.06 24.26 -4.79
N LYS A 127 1.52 25.15 -3.95
CA LYS A 127 2.37 26.07 -3.18
C LYS A 127 3.13 25.21 -2.18
N ARG A 128 4.42 25.03 -2.42
CA ARG A 128 5.35 24.44 -1.45
C ARG A 128 5.35 25.34 -0.22
N TYR A 129 4.69 24.92 0.84
CA TYR A 129 5.09 25.36 2.17
C TYR A 129 6.35 24.57 2.50
N GLN A 130 7.50 25.24 2.46
CA GLN A 130 8.68 24.78 3.18
C GLN A 130 8.27 24.68 4.65
N ALA A 131 8.21 23.46 5.17
CA ALA A 131 8.08 23.22 6.59
C ALA A 131 9.49 23.08 7.16
N ASP A 132 9.93 24.16 7.81
CA ASP A 132 11.02 24.11 8.77
C ASP A 132 10.74 23.08 9.87
N ASN A 133 11.83 22.52 10.39
CA ASN A 133 11.86 21.56 11.49
C ASN A 133 11.04 22.03 12.70
N HIS A 134 9.92 21.37 12.97
CA HIS A 134 9.41 21.24 14.33
C HIS A 134 8.59 19.96 14.49
N SER A 135 9.21 18.97 15.15
CA SER A 135 8.53 17.80 15.72
C SER A 135 7.27 18.22 16.46
N LEU A 136 6.09 17.67 16.14
CA LEU A 136 4.92 17.77 17.02
C LEU A 136 3.91 16.64 16.74
N ASN A 137 3.77 15.81 17.77
CA ASN A 137 2.50 15.32 18.33
C ASN A 137 1.58 14.41 17.48
N THR A 138 1.91 13.12 17.46
CA THR A 138 0.91 12.05 17.23
C THR A 138 0.62 11.19 18.47
N TYR A 139 1.18 11.51 19.64
CA TYR A 139 0.96 10.74 20.89
C TYR A 139 -0.34 11.07 21.66
N LYS A 140 -1.22 11.95 21.14
CA LYS A 140 -2.41 12.40 21.90
C LYS A 140 -3.68 11.56 21.70
N TYR A 141 -3.63 10.42 21.00
CA TYR A 141 -4.79 9.54 20.81
C TYR A 141 -4.66 8.12 21.41
N MET A 142 -3.76 7.92 22.37
CA MET A 142 -3.61 6.66 23.13
C MET A 142 -3.65 6.87 24.64
N LYS A 143 -4.49 7.79 25.14
CA LYS A 143 -4.64 8.00 26.59
C LYS A 143 -6.09 8.14 27.04
N THR A 144 -6.96 7.23 26.62
CA THR A 144 -8.30 7.06 27.18
C THR A 144 -8.77 5.61 27.05
N LYS A 145 -8.04 4.65 27.66
CA LYS A 145 -8.60 3.30 27.97
C LYS A 145 -7.76 2.45 28.94
N THR A 146 -7.16 3.02 30.00
CA THR A 146 -6.53 2.20 31.07
C THR A 146 -6.58 2.83 32.47
N THR A 147 -7.68 3.45 32.88
CA THR A 147 -7.90 3.79 34.30
C THR A 147 -9.38 3.85 34.63
N LEU A 148 -10.04 2.70 34.72
CA LEU A 148 -11.26 2.51 35.53
C LEU A 148 -11.34 1.04 35.96
N LEU A 149 -10.36 0.60 36.76
CA LEU A 149 -10.42 -0.64 37.52
C LEU A 149 -9.39 -0.57 38.66
N SER A 150 -9.54 0.43 39.52
CA SER A 150 -8.99 0.42 40.88
C SER A 150 -9.78 1.43 41.71
N ASP A 151 -10.96 1.02 42.14
CA ASP A 151 -11.57 1.50 43.40
C ASP A 151 -12.79 0.62 43.69
N ARG A 152 -12.50 -0.49 44.38
CA ARG A 152 -13.42 -1.21 45.27
C ARG A 152 -12.55 -2.11 46.17
N HIS A 153 -12.09 -1.52 47.26
CA HIS A 153 -12.04 -2.20 48.55
C HIS A 153 -13.12 -1.58 49.42
#